data_AF-X6PF26-F1
#
_entry.id   AF-X6PF26-F1
#
_cell.length_a   1.000
_cell.length_b   1.000
_cell.length_c   1.000
_cell.angle_alpha   90.00
_cell.angle_beta   90.00
_cell.angle_gamma   90.00
#
_symmetry.space_group_name_H-M   'P 1'
#
loop_
_entity.id
_entity.type
_entity.pdbx_description
1 polymer ?
#
loop_
_entity_poly.entity_id
_entity_poly.type
_entity_poly.pdbx_seq_one_letter_code
_entity_poly.pdbx_strand_id
1 'polypeptide(L)'
;MSNQIFQTLMESPILLDQSQCVLHKHELLICGGKGERACYSYHTLKNEYKFFCDYPIGVELEGHCVVKLVDSNSNKDKDNNQITLLSFGGYNKHTLVMKY
;
A
#
# COMPACT_ATOMS: atom_id res chain seq x y z
N MET A 1 -9.26 -26.14 -10.67
CA MET A 1 -9.18 -25.09 -9.63
C MET A 1 -10.20 -25.46 -8.56
N SER A 2 -9.79 -25.55 -7.29
CA SER A 2 -10.69 -25.95 -6.20
C SER A 2 -11.82 -24.92 -6.06
N ASN A 3 -13.05 -25.38 -5.78
CA ASN A 3 -14.25 -24.57 -5.64
C ASN A 3 -14.30 -23.84 -4.26
N GLN A 4 -13.14 -23.41 -3.76
CA GLN A 4 -13.01 -22.81 -2.44
C GLN A 4 -13.21 -21.29 -2.53
N ILE A 5 -14.05 -20.75 -1.66
CA ILE A 5 -14.31 -19.30 -1.54
C ILE A 5 -13.07 -18.56 -1.01
N PHE A 6 -12.28 -19.23 -0.18
CA PHE A 6 -11.03 -18.70 0.38
C PHE A 6 -9.85 -19.56 -0.04
N GLN A 7 -8.74 -18.90 -0.36
CA GLN A 7 -7.46 -19.52 -0.65
C GLN A 7 -6.41 -18.93 0.29
N THR A 8 -5.62 -19.79 0.94
CA THR A 8 -4.45 -19.35 1.72
C THR A 8 -3.35 -18.88 0.76
N LEU A 9 -2.86 -17.68 0.98
CA LEU A 9 -1.75 -17.06 0.24
C LEU A 9 -0.46 -17.07 1.08
N MET A 10 0.64 -16.56 0.53
CA MET A 10 1.89 -16.44 1.29
C MET A 10 1.69 -15.56 2.54
N GLU A 11 2.24 -16.03 3.66
CA GLU A 11 2.22 -15.27 4.92
C GLU A 11 2.98 -13.95 4.75
N SER A 12 2.43 -12.89 5.35
CA SER A 12 3.06 -11.56 5.32
C SER A 12 4.38 -11.59 6.10
N PRO A 13 5.46 -10.95 5.60
CA PRO A 13 6.72 -10.85 6.32
C PRO A 13 6.63 -9.99 7.59
N ILE A 14 5.56 -9.19 7.72
CA ILE A 14 5.31 -8.27 8.82
C ILE A 14 3.88 -8.39 9.34
N LEU A 15 3.66 -7.98 10.58
CA LEU A 15 2.33 -7.82 11.15
C LEU A 15 1.63 -6.61 10.48
N LEU A 16 0.50 -6.87 9.82
CA LEU A 16 -0.30 -5.85 9.13
C LEU A 16 -1.44 -5.33 10.00
N ASP A 17 -1.12 -4.82 11.20
CA ASP A 17 -2.14 -4.24 12.08
C ASP A 17 -2.53 -2.83 11.61
N GLN A 18 -3.82 -2.62 11.33
CA GLN A 18 -4.38 -1.37 10.80
C GLN A 18 -3.71 -0.80 9.54
N SER A 19 -3.02 -1.64 8.77
CA SER A 19 -2.37 -1.27 7.52
C SER A 19 -3.36 -0.76 6.48
N GLN A 20 -2.94 0.24 5.69
CA GLN A 20 -3.70 0.72 4.55
C GLN A 20 -3.14 0.12 3.26
N CYS A 21 -4.02 -0.27 2.34
CA CYS A 21 -3.63 -0.93 1.11
C CYS A 21 -4.20 -0.22 -0.13
N VAL A 22 -3.41 -0.16 -1.21
CA VAL A 22 -3.81 0.43 -2.48
C VAL A 22 -3.49 -0.53 -3.61
N LEU A 23 -4.49 -0.87 -4.43
CA LEU A 23 -4.28 -1.72 -5.60
C LEU A 23 -3.67 -0.91 -6.76
N HIS A 24 -2.58 -1.41 -7.33
CA HIS A 24 -2.00 -0.90 -8.57
C HIS A 24 -1.58 -2.03 -9.50
N LYS A 25 -2.28 -2.16 -10.65
CA LYS A 25 -2.05 -3.23 -11.63
C LYS A 25 -2.14 -4.61 -10.94
N HIS A 26 -1.05 -5.37 -10.92
CA HIS A 26 -0.97 -6.70 -10.31
C HIS A 26 -0.37 -6.68 -8.89
N GLU A 27 -0.15 -5.49 -8.33
CA GLU A 27 0.45 -5.30 -7.01
C GLU A 27 -0.55 -4.66 -6.05
N LEU A 28 -0.62 -5.20 -4.83
CA LEU A 28 -1.26 -4.56 -3.70
C LEU A 28 -0.17 -3.85 -2.89
N LEU A 29 -0.19 -2.52 -2.90
CA LEU A 29 0.72 -1.71 -2.08
C LEU A 29 0.19 -1.68 -0.66
N ILE A 30 1.05 -1.93 0.30
CA ILE A 30 0.76 -2.02 1.73
C ILE A 30 1.60 -0.95 2.40
N CYS A 31 0.95 0.04 3.00
CA CYS A 31 1.59 1.27 3.46
C CYS A 31 1.66 1.31 4.99
N GLY A 32 2.66 0.64 5.57
CA GLY A 32 2.89 0.62 7.02
C GLY A 32 1.70 0.10 7.82
N GLY A 33 1.62 0.44 9.11
CA GLY A 33 0.56 0.04 10.02
C GLY A 33 0.83 0.54 11.45
N LYS A 34 0.02 0.12 12.41
CA LYS A 34 0.24 0.45 13.82
C LYS A 34 1.58 -0.12 14.29
N GLY A 35 2.52 0.76 14.62
CA GLY A 35 3.88 0.39 15.02
C GLY A 35 4.79 -0.11 13.89
N GLU A 36 4.34 -0.06 12.64
CA GLU A 36 5.09 -0.53 11.47
C GLU A 36 5.23 0.58 10.44
N ARG A 37 6.45 0.89 10.03
CA ARG A 37 6.76 1.96 9.06
C ARG A 37 7.07 1.40 7.67
N ALA A 38 7.43 0.13 7.58
CA ALA A 38 7.82 -0.51 6.35
C ALA A 38 6.62 -0.68 5.40
N CYS A 39 6.87 -0.40 4.13
CA CYS A 39 5.90 -0.53 3.05
C CYS A 39 6.33 -1.64 2.10
N TYR A 40 5.36 -2.44 1.69
CA TYR A 40 5.55 -3.61 0.84
C TYR A 40 4.59 -3.59 -0.34
N SER A 41 5.02 -4.12 -1.49
CA SER A 41 4.10 -4.51 -2.56
C SER A 41 3.89 -6.02 -2.49
N TYR A 42 2.65 -6.47 -2.58
CA TYR A 42 2.30 -7.87 -2.74
C TYR A 42 1.88 -8.13 -4.18
N HIS A 43 2.65 -8.94 -4.91
CA HIS A 43 2.38 -9.23 -6.31
C HIS A 43 1.41 -10.40 -6.46
N THR A 44 0.16 -10.09 -6.78
CA THR A 44 -0.97 -11.05 -6.83
C THR A 44 -0.75 -12.27 -7.73
N LEU A 45 -0.03 -12.12 -8.86
CA LEU A 45 0.27 -13.24 -9.76
C LEU A 45 1.48 -14.08 -9.33
N LYS A 46 2.40 -13.49 -8.56
CA LYS A 46 3.65 -14.15 -8.15
C LYS A 46 3.57 -14.69 -6.72
N ASN A 47 2.59 -14.24 -5.94
CA ASN A 47 2.44 -14.56 -4.53
C ASN A 47 3.69 -14.19 -3.71
N GLU A 48 4.27 -13.01 -4.00
CA GLU A 48 5.52 -12.53 -3.42
C GLU A 48 5.34 -11.14 -2.81
N TYR A 49 5.95 -10.91 -1.65
CA TYR A 49 6.08 -9.58 -1.04
C TYR A 49 7.42 -8.96 -1.41
N LYS A 50 7.43 -7.66 -1.67
CA LYS A 50 8.64 -6.87 -1.93
C LYS A 50 8.62 -5.59 -1.11
N PHE A 51 9.60 -5.42 -0.23
CA PHE A 51 9.83 -4.14 0.44
C PHE A 51 10.18 -3.05 -0.59
N PHE A 52 9.66 -1.83 -0.41
CA PHE A 52 10.01 -0.72 -1.30
C PHE A 52 10.37 0.59 -0.60
N CYS A 53 9.86 0.89 0.61
CA CYS A 53 10.29 2.04 1.40
C CYS A 53 9.79 1.97 2.84
N ASP A 54 10.25 2.91 3.67
CA ASP A 54 9.69 3.19 4.99
C ASP A 54 9.02 4.56 5.03
N TYR A 55 7.99 4.72 5.88
CA TYR A 55 7.58 6.04 6.32
C TYR A 55 8.70 6.76 7.09
N PRO A 56 8.77 8.11 7.05
CA PRO A 56 9.76 8.87 7.81
C PRO A 56 9.76 8.56 9.31
N ILE A 57 10.90 8.76 9.96
CA ILE A 57 11.01 8.62 11.42
C ILE A 57 10.10 9.66 12.08
N GLY A 58 9.33 9.23 13.09
CA GLY A 58 8.42 10.09 13.85
C GLY A 58 7.01 10.24 13.26
N VAL A 59 6.72 9.58 12.14
CA VAL A 59 5.35 9.47 11.62
C VAL A 59 4.68 8.25 12.24
N GLU A 60 3.58 8.46 12.96
CA GLU A 60 2.76 7.39 13.50
C GLU A 60 1.55 7.14 12.59
N LEU A 61 1.24 5.87 12.36
CA LEU A 61 0.29 5.44 11.33
C LEU A 61 -1.02 4.88 11.90
N GLU A 62 -1.24 4.96 13.21
CA GLU A 62 -2.50 4.53 13.81
C GLU A 62 -3.67 5.40 13.30
N GLY A 63 -4.66 4.79 12.65
CA GLY A 63 -5.83 5.47 12.10
C GLY A 63 -5.58 6.34 10.86
N HIS A 64 -4.46 6.16 10.16
CA HIS A 64 -4.19 6.89 8.92
C HIS A 64 -4.96 6.32 7.72
N CYS A 65 -5.10 7.12 6.67
CA CYS A 65 -5.70 6.73 5.40
C CYS A 65 -4.68 6.93 4.26
N VAL A 66 -4.71 6.05 3.27
CA VAL A 66 -3.90 6.18 2.05
C VAL A 66 -4.81 6.06 0.84
N VAL A 67 -4.74 7.03 -0.07
CA VAL A 67 -5.52 7.05 -1.30
C VAL A 67 -4.61 7.23 -2.52
N LYS A 68 -4.99 6.59 -3.63
CA LYS A 68 -4.37 6.83 -4.93
C LYS A 68 -4.92 8.12 -5.52
N LEU A 69 -4.03 9.05 -5.88
CA LEU A 69 -4.40 10.21 -6.67
C LEU A 69 -4.46 9.82 -8.15
N VAL A 70 -5.57 10.15 -8.82
CA VAL A 70 -5.80 9.92 -10.25
C VAL A 70 -5.74 11.28 -10.93
N ASP A 71 -4.91 11.44 -11.95
CA ASP A 71 -4.86 12.70 -12.71
C ASP A 71 -5.90 12.63 -13.83
N SER A 72 -7.02 13.33 -13.64
CA SER A 72 -8.11 13.42 -14.61
C SER A 72 -7.71 14.00 -15.97
N ASN A 73 -6.58 14.70 -16.07
CA ASN A 73 -6.14 15.31 -17.33
C ASN A 73 -5.19 14.43 -18.17
N SER A 74 -4.77 13.29 -17.65
CA SER A 74 -3.84 12.42 -18.38
C SER A 74 -4.47 11.04 -18.60
N ASN A 75 -4.88 10.77 -19.84
CA ASN A 75 -5.24 9.42 -20.31
C ASN A 75 -4.06 8.42 -20.23
N LYS A 76 -2.92 8.81 -19.64
CA LYS A 76 -1.70 8.02 -19.49
C LYS A 76 -1.69 7.18 -18.21
N ASP A 77 -2.63 7.34 -17.28
CA ASP A 77 -2.66 6.58 -16.02
C ASP A 77 -2.78 5.06 -16.21
N LYS A 78 -3.23 4.60 -17.39
CA LYS A 78 -3.25 3.17 -17.75
C LYS A 78 -1.86 2.64 -18.12
N ASP A 79 -1.03 3.46 -18.76
CA ASP A 79 0.29 3.09 -19.27
C ASP A 79 1.43 3.51 -18.34
N ASN A 80 1.16 4.43 -17.41
CA ASN A 80 2.16 4.90 -16.49
C ASN A 80 2.45 3.83 -15.43
N ASN A 81 3.73 3.51 -15.23
CA ASN A 81 4.17 2.64 -14.14
C ASN A 81 4.27 3.39 -12.82
N GLN A 82 4.24 4.72 -12.86
CA GLN A 82 4.31 5.55 -11.67
C GLN A 82 2.91 6.00 -11.23
N ILE A 83 2.65 5.94 -9.93
CA ILE A 83 1.45 6.51 -9.31
C ILE A 83 1.83 7.46 -8.18
N THR A 84 0.89 8.32 -7.81
CA THR A 84 1.01 9.18 -6.63
C THR A 84 0.02 8.73 -5.56
N LEU A 85 0.51 8.52 -4.35
CA LEU A 85 -0.29 8.20 -3.17
C LEU A 85 -0.31 9.40 -2.23
N LEU A 86 -1.47 9.68 -1.64
CA LEU A 86 -1.66 10.64 -0.56
C LEU A 86 -1.94 9.87 0.73
N SER A 87 -1.04 10.01 1.70
CA SER A 87 -1.19 9.45 3.04
C SER A 87 -1.54 10.58 4.01
N PHE A 88 -2.64 10.47 4.74
CA PHE A 88 -3.13 11.55 5.60
C PHE A 88 -3.99 11.05 6.75
N GLY A 89 -4.26 11.94 7.70
CA GLY A 89 -5.05 11.62 8.89
C GLY A 89 -4.15 11.04 9.98
N GLY A 90 -4.62 9.98 10.64
CA GLY A 90 -3.95 9.41 11.80
C GLY A 90 -4.36 10.06 13.11
N TYR A 91 -4.23 9.30 14.20
CA TYR A 91 -4.35 9.82 15.56
C TYR A 91 -3.34 10.97 15.79
N ASN A 92 -2.10 10.72 15.35
CA ASN A 92 -1.10 11.76 15.16
C ASN A 92 -1.14 12.23 13.71
N LYS A 93 -1.62 13.46 13.52
CA LYS A 93 -1.92 14.00 12.21
C LYS A 93 -0.66 14.06 11.33
N HIS A 94 -0.73 13.49 10.15
CA HIS A 94 0.22 13.75 9.07
C HIS A 94 -0.47 13.98 7.73
N THR A 95 0.29 14.48 6.77
CA THR A 95 -0.11 14.55 5.36
C THR A 95 1.17 14.43 4.53
N LEU A 96 1.29 13.37 3.75
CA LEU A 96 2.47 12.99 3.00
C LEU A 96 2.09 12.56 1.59
N VAL A 97 2.95 12.88 0.63
CA VAL A 97 2.84 12.40 -0.76
C VAL A 97 3.96 11.41 -1.02
N MET A 98 3.63 10.28 -1.63
CA MET A 98 4.58 9.24 -2.04
C MET A 98 4.41 8.98 -3.53
N LYS A 99 5.54 8.82 -4.22
CA LYS A 99 5.57 8.32 -5.60
C LYS A 99 6.04 6.87 -5.56
N TYR A 100 5.26 5.99 -6.17
CA TYR A 100 5.59 4.58 -6.42
C TYR A 100 5.77 4.39 -7.91
#